data_AF-A0A2G9PX25-F1
#
_entry.id   AF-A0A2G9PX25-F1
#
_cell.length_a   1.000
_cell.length_b   1.000
_cell.length_c   1.000
_cell.angle_alpha   90.00
_cell.angle_beta   90.00
_cell.angle_gamma   90.00
#
_symmetry.space_group_name_H-M   'P 1'
#
loop_
_entity.id
_entity.type
_entity.pdbx_description
1 polymer ?
#
loop_
_entity_poly.entity_id
_entity_poly.type
_entity_poly.pdbx_seq_one_letter_code
_entity_poly.pdbx_strand_id
1 'polypeptide(L)'
;MLTEGQISEIKEHLEKAQNPLFFFDNDQDGLCSFLLLQRYLGRGKGVPIKSFPGMTADYFRKVQELGADYIFILDKPIVLDEFFEEAQKVNMPVVWIDHHLTEQKVPGHVNYYNPLLNKNKTEEPVTALCYQITKRDEDLWLAVAGCISDRFVPEFYDDFEEKYPELSVKSREATDIYYKSMIGKIAKMFSFGLKDRTTNVVNMIRFLTKA
;
A
#
# COMPACT_ATOMS: atom_id res chain seq x y z
N MET A 1 -4.02 -0.78 -13.95
CA MET A 1 -5.05 -1.35 -13.11
C MET A 1 -4.86 -2.85 -13.01
N LEU A 2 -5.28 -3.39 -11.87
CA LEU A 2 -5.47 -4.82 -11.70
C LEU A 2 -6.62 -5.29 -12.61
N THR A 3 -6.52 -6.52 -13.09
CA THR A 3 -7.64 -7.19 -13.77
C THR A 3 -8.69 -7.63 -12.74
N GLU A 4 -9.93 -7.85 -13.18
CA GLU A 4 -10.99 -8.35 -12.28
C GLU A 4 -10.63 -9.69 -11.61
N GLY A 5 -9.90 -10.57 -12.31
CA GLY A 5 -9.38 -11.82 -11.73
C GLY A 5 -8.40 -11.54 -10.59
N GLN A 6 -7.42 -10.65 -10.81
CA GLN A 6 -6.45 -10.27 -9.77
C GLN A 6 -7.13 -9.61 -8.57
N ILE A 7 -8.12 -8.74 -8.78
CA ILE A 7 -8.90 -8.14 -7.69
C ILE A 7 -9.60 -9.23 -6.87
N SER A 8 -10.24 -10.20 -7.54
CA SER A 8 -10.93 -11.30 -6.88
C SER A 8 -9.97 -12.17 -6.06
N GLU A 9 -8.82 -12.52 -6.62
CA GLU A 9 -7.80 -13.33 -5.93
C GLU A 9 -7.23 -12.60 -4.71
N ILE A 10 -6.90 -11.30 -4.84
CA ILE A 10 -6.40 -10.50 -3.71
C ILE A 10 -7.46 -10.41 -2.60
N LYS A 11 -8.74 -10.24 -2.95
CA LYS A 11 -9.84 -10.29 -1.97
C LYS A 11 -9.92 -11.62 -1.26
N GLU A 12 -9.81 -12.73 -1.99
CA GLU A 12 -9.80 -14.07 -1.40
C GLU A 12 -8.63 -14.25 -0.41
N HIS A 13 -7.44 -13.75 -0.75
CA HIS A 13 -6.29 -13.76 0.17
C HIS A 13 -6.55 -12.94 1.44
N LEU A 14 -7.12 -11.72 1.29
CA LEU A 14 -7.46 -10.86 2.42
C LEU A 14 -8.49 -11.54 3.35
N GLU A 15 -9.52 -12.18 2.79
CA GLU A 15 -10.56 -12.87 3.56
C GLU A 15 -10.03 -14.06 4.35
N LYS A 16 -9.10 -14.83 3.77
CA LYS A 16 -8.44 -15.98 4.42
C LYS A 16 -7.60 -15.56 5.63
N ALA A 17 -6.93 -14.40 5.57
CA ALA A 17 -6.01 -13.93 6.58
C ALA A 17 -6.71 -13.49 7.88
N GLN A 18 -6.49 -14.17 9.01
CA GLN A 18 -7.06 -13.82 10.32
C GLN A 18 -6.22 -12.78 11.07
N ASN A 19 -4.91 -12.78 10.90
CA ASN A 19 -4.00 -11.79 11.48
C ASN A 19 -2.92 -11.37 10.46
N PRO A 20 -3.32 -10.71 9.36
CA PRO A 20 -2.38 -10.32 8.32
C PRO A 20 -1.37 -9.29 8.80
N LEU A 21 -0.14 -9.44 8.33
CA LEU A 21 0.92 -8.45 8.48
C LEU A 21 1.21 -7.80 7.13
N PHE A 22 1.04 -6.48 7.10
CA PHE A 22 1.33 -5.65 5.94
C PHE A 22 2.70 -5.00 6.11
N PHE A 23 3.64 -5.39 5.26
CA PHE A 23 4.87 -4.63 5.03
C PHE A 23 4.62 -3.64 3.91
N PHE A 24 5.03 -2.39 4.08
CA PHE A 24 4.82 -1.35 3.09
C PHE A 24 6.02 -0.40 3.03
N ASP A 25 6.33 0.20 1.88
CA ASP A 25 7.44 1.16 1.82
C ASP A 25 7.15 2.42 2.66
N ASN A 26 8.21 3.03 3.19
CA ASN A 26 8.10 4.11 4.15
C ASN A 26 7.85 5.48 3.49
N ASP A 27 6.89 5.52 2.59
CA ASP A 27 6.38 6.72 1.94
C ASP A 27 4.85 6.77 1.98
N GLN A 28 4.28 7.73 1.26
CA GLN A 28 2.83 7.96 1.27
C GLN A 28 2.05 6.94 0.43
N ASP A 29 2.65 6.37 -0.63
CA ASP A 29 1.97 5.35 -1.44
C ASP A 29 1.86 4.04 -0.65
N GLY A 30 2.98 3.59 -0.06
CA GLY A 30 2.99 2.44 0.84
C GLY A 30 2.06 2.61 2.05
N LEU A 31 2.10 3.77 2.72
CA LEU A 31 1.24 4.03 3.89
C LEU A 31 -0.24 4.02 3.52
N CYS A 32 -0.65 4.72 2.45
CA CYS A 32 -2.05 4.79 2.06
C CYS A 32 -2.55 3.43 1.56
N SER A 33 -1.74 2.68 0.82
CA SER A 33 -2.00 1.30 0.42
C SER A 33 -2.32 0.41 1.63
N PHE A 34 -1.47 0.43 2.65
CA PHE A 34 -1.69 -0.30 3.88
C PHE A 34 -3.00 0.12 4.57
N LEU A 35 -3.22 1.43 4.73
CA LEU A 35 -4.42 1.94 5.40
C LEU A 35 -5.70 1.51 4.67
N LEU A 36 -5.73 1.58 3.34
CA LEU A 36 -6.87 1.14 2.53
C LEU A 36 -7.23 -0.32 2.80
N LEU A 37 -6.25 -1.23 2.70
CA LEU A 37 -6.49 -2.66 2.89
C LEU A 37 -6.83 -3.01 4.36
N GLN A 38 -6.12 -2.41 5.31
CA GLN A 38 -6.34 -2.66 6.74
C GLN A 38 -7.72 -2.17 7.17
N ARG A 39 -8.15 -0.97 6.74
CA ARG A 39 -9.46 -0.41 7.08
C ARG A 39 -10.59 -1.21 6.43
N TYR A 40 -10.41 -1.67 5.19
CA TYR A 40 -11.34 -2.58 4.52
C TYR A 40 -11.51 -3.91 5.27
N LEU A 41 -10.40 -4.51 5.71
CA LEU A 41 -10.44 -5.81 6.39
C LEU A 41 -10.83 -5.69 7.88
N GLY A 42 -10.64 -4.52 8.49
CA GLY A 42 -10.90 -4.27 9.91
C GLY A 42 -9.91 -4.95 10.87
N ARG A 43 -8.85 -5.58 10.35
CA ARG A 43 -7.82 -6.31 11.12
C ARG A 43 -6.46 -6.26 10.43
N GLY A 44 -5.45 -6.80 11.10
CA GLY A 44 -4.06 -6.80 10.64
C GLY A 44 -3.22 -5.63 11.16
N LYS A 45 -1.90 -5.73 10.99
CA LYS A 45 -0.92 -4.76 11.48
C LYS A 45 -0.02 -4.30 10.33
N GLY A 46 0.45 -3.06 10.41
CA GLY A 46 1.36 -2.48 9.44
C GLY A 46 2.79 -2.35 9.98
N VAL A 47 3.79 -2.64 9.15
CA VAL A 47 5.22 -2.43 9.42
C VAL A 47 5.85 -1.67 8.24
N PRO A 48 6.26 -0.40 8.43
CA PRO A 48 6.97 0.33 7.38
C PRO A 48 8.36 -0.26 7.16
N ILE A 49 8.73 -0.43 5.88
CA ILE A 49 10.02 -0.91 5.40
C ILE A 49 10.86 0.29 4.98
N LYS A 50 12.09 0.39 5.49
CA LYS A 50 13.02 1.44 5.05
C LYS A 50 13.65 1.08 3.70
N SER A 51 13.89 2.09 2.88
CA SER A 51 14.20 1.93 1.46
C SER A 51 15.53 1.24 1.15
N PHE A 52 16.51 1.22 2.08
CA PHE A 52 17.83 0.62 1.86
C PHE A 52 18.22 -0.36 3.00
N PRO A 53 18.75 -1.57 2.70
CA PRO A 53 19.06 -2.15 1.38
C PRO A 53 17.87 -2.86 0.68
N GLY A 54 16.66 -2.78 1.22
CA GLY A 54 15.50 -3.56 0.78
C GLY A 54 14.90 -4.33 1.96
N MET A 55 13.92 -5.19 1.70
CA MET A 55 13.33 -6.04 2.73
C MET A 55 14.16 -7.31 2.92
N THR A 56 14.94 -7.36 4.00
CA THR A 56 15.82 -8.48 4.37
C THR A 56 15.10 -9.52 5.23
N ALA A 57 15.75 -10.68 5.47
CA ALA A 57 15.25 -11.71 6.38
C ALA A 57 14.99 -11.23 7.82
N ASP A 58 15.65 -10.15 8.27
CA ASP A 58 15.41 -9.59 9.63
C ASP A 58 13.98 -9.10 9.83
N TYR A 59 13.30 -8.68 8.75
CA TYR A 59 11.89 -8.31 8.82
C TYR A 59 10.99 -9.51 9.11
N PHE A 60 11.44 -10.74 8.81
CA PHE A 60 10.68 -11.96 9.14
C PHE A 60 10.49 -12.12 10.66
N ARG A 61 11.39 -11.57 11.48
CA ARG A 61 11.20 -11.51 12.93
C ARG A 61 9.88 -10.84 13.31
N LYS A 62 9.41 -9.85 12.53
CA LYS A 62 8.12 -9.18 12.77
C LYS A 62 6.92 -10.08 12.51
N VAL A 63 7.03 -11.01 11.56
CA VAL A 63 6.00 -12.03 11.30
C VAL A 63 5.79 -12.86 12.57
N GLN A 64 6.89 -13.32 13.19
CA GLN A 64 6.88 -14.10 14.41
C GLN A 64 6.41 -13.29 15.64
N GLU A 65 6.99 -12.10 15.87
CA GLU A 65 6.66 -11.23 17.01
C GLU A 65 5.18 -10.82 17.03
N LEU A 66 4.58 -10.64 15.86
CA LEU A 66 3.20 -10.16 15.72
C LEU A 66 2.19 -11.30 15.53
N GLY A 67 2.66 -12.55 15.48
CA GLY A 67 1.84 -13.76 15.32
C GLY A 67 1.10 -13.80 13.99
N ALA A 68 1.71 -13.30 12.93
CA ALA A 68 1.05 -13.16 11.63
C ALA A 68 0.77 -14.53 10.99
N ASP A 69 -0.35 -14.63 10.29
CA ASP A 69 -0.77 -15.84 9.55
C ASP A 69 -0.80 -15.62 8.02
N TYR A 70 -0.52 -14.40 7.59
CA TYR A 70 -0.51 -13.98 6.20
C TYR A 70 0.40 -12.78 6.03
N ILE A 71 1.20 -12.75 4.96
CA ILE A 71 2.08 -11.63 4.63
C ILE A 71 1.54 -10.91 3.40
N PHE A 72 1.41 -9.60 3.52
CA PHE A 72 1.19 -8.69 2.41
C PHE A 72 2.38 -7.74 2.29
N ILE A 73 2.96 -7.62 1.11
CA ILE A 73 4.04 -6.69 0.79
C ILE A 73 3.47 -5.67 -0.19
N LEU A 74 3.51 -4.40 0.16
CA LEU A 74 2.91 -3.31 -0.59
C LEU A 74 3.99 -2.32 -0.99
N ASP A 75 4.01 -1.94 -2.26
CA ASP A 75 4.82 -0.84 -2.77
C ASP A 75 6.33 -0.99 -2.48
N LYS A 76 6.84 -2.21 -2.57
CA LYS A 76 8.23 -2.51 -2.25
C LYS A 76 8.91 -3.28 -3.38
N PRO A 77 9.77 -2.64 -4.21
CA PRO A 77 10.37 -3.29 -5.39
C PRO A 77 11.43 -4.35 -5.10
N ILE A 78 12.03 -4.29 -3.91
CA ILE A 78 13.19 -5.10 -3.55
C ILE A 78 12.91 -5.83 -2.25
N VAL A 79 12.69 -7.13 -2.36
CA VAL A 79 12.49 -8.07 -1.25
C VAL A 79 13.50 -9.19 -1.43
N LEU A 80 14.49 -9.31 -0.55
CA LEU A 80 15.55 -10.28 -0.77
C LEU A 80 15.03 -11.72 -0.69
N ASP A 81 15.64 -12.62 -1.46
CA ASP A 81 15.21 -14.02 -1.56
C ASP A 81 15.19 -14.71 -0.19
N GLU A 82 16.08 -14.34 0.73
CA GLU A 82 16.11 -14.92 2.08
C GLU A 82 14.83 -14.62 2.87
N PHE A 83 14.14 -13.51 2.61
CA PHE A 83 12.83 -13.26 3.23
C PHE A 83 11.77 -14.25 2.75
N PHE A 84 11.74 -14.54 1.44
CA PHE A 84 10.82 -15.52 0.87
C PHE A 84 11.16 -16.94 1.33
N GLU A 85 12.44 -17.27 1.46
CA GLU A 85 12.87 -18.56 2.02
C GLU A 85 12.38 -18.75 3.46
N GLU A 86 12.45 -17.73 4.32
CA GLU A 86 11.90 -17.80 5.68
C GLU A 86 10.38 -17.99 5.68
N ALA A 87 9.65 -17.28 4.81
CA ALA A 87 8.21 -17.48 4.65
C ALA A 87 7.88 -18.91 4.20
N GLN A 88 8.63 -19.44 3.23
CA GLN A 88 8.43 -20.78 2.69
C GLN A 88 8.70 -21.87 3.73
N LYS A 89 9.74 -21.73 4.58
CA LYS A 89 10.09 -22.70 5.64
C LYS A 89 8.93 -22.99 6.59
N VAL A 90 8.05 -22.02 6.81
CA VAL A 90 6.88 -22.15 7.70
C VAL A 90 5.55 -22.19 6.94
N ASN A 91 5.59 -22.34 5.62
CA ASN A 91 4.41 -22.32 4.73
C ASN A 91 3.56 -21.05 4.89
N MET A 92 4.21 -19.90 5.12
CA MET A 92 3.52 -18.62 5.25
C MET A 92 3.07 -18.11 3.87
N PRO A 93 1.77 -17.84 3.66
CA PRO A 93 1.31 -17.26 2.42
C PRO A 93 1.83 -15.82 2.24
N VAL A 94 2.31 -15.52 1.04
CA VAL A 94 2.80 -14.18 0.68
C VAL A 94 2.02 -13.65 -0.51
N VAL A 95 1.50 -12.43 -0.36
CA VAL A 95 0.92 -11.62 -1.43
C VAL A 95 1.79 -10.37 -1.57
N TRP A 96 2.22 -10.07 -2.78
CA TRP A 96 3.04 -8.91 -3.07
C TRP A 96 2.34 -8.08 -4.15
N ILE A 97 2.01 -6.84 -3.82
CA ILE A 97 1.35 -5.87 -4.70
C ILE A 97 2.33 -4.71 -4.91
N ASP A 98 2.71 -4.49 -6.16
CA ASP A 98 3.69 -3.46 -6.52
C ASP A 98 3.38 -2.90 -7.91
N HIS A 99 3.99 -1.76 -8.24
CA HIS A 99 3.89 -1.11 -9.55
C HIS A 99 5.26 -0.77 -10.16
N HIS A 100 6.36 -1.04 -9.45
CA HIS A 100 7.71 -0.84 -9.94
C HIS A 100 8.15 -1.93 -10.92
N LEU A 101 9.12 -1.61 -11.78
CA LEU A 101 9.88 -2.65 -12.50
C LEU A 101 10.87 -3.30 -11.53
N THR A 102 10.84 -4.62 -11.43
CA THR A 102 11.84 -5.40 -10.70
C THR A 102 12.55 -6.36 -11.64
N GLU A 103 13.87 -6.41 -11.55
CA GLU A 103 14.69 -7.43 -12.24
C GLU A 103 14.72 -8.75 -11.45
N GLN A 104 14.18 -8.75 -10.22
CA GLN A 104 14.15 -9.93 -9.37
C GLN A 104 13.18 -10.97 -9.91
N LYS A 105 13.63 -12.23 -9.91
CA LYS A 105 12.77 -13.37 -10.18
C LYS A 105 11.90 -13.65 -8.97
N VAL A 106 10.60 -13.36 -9.07
CA VAL A 106 9.64 -13.67 -8.02
C VAL A 106 9.51 -15.20 -7.83
N PRO A 107 9.66 -15.73 -6.59
CA PRO A 107 9.47 -17.15 -6.32
C PRO A 107 8.04 -17.63 -6.63
N GLY A 108 7.90 -18.84 -7.18
CA GLY A 108 6.60 -19.35 -7.63
C GLY A 108 5.54 -19.59 -6.54
N HIS A 109 5.93 -19.52 -5.26
CA HIS A 109 4.99 -19.61 -4.12
C HIS A 109 4.46 -18.24 -3.66
N VAL A 110 4.94 -17.14 -4.25
CA VAL A 110 4.51 -15.78 -3.96
C VAL A 110 3.42 -15.37 -4.95
N ASN A 111 2.29 -14.89 -4.45
CA ASN A 111 1.23 -14.33 -5.28
C ASN A 111 1.58 -12.87 -5.60
N TYR A 112 2.15 -12.63 -6.79
CA TYR A 112 2.64 -11.32 -7.18
C TYR A 112 1.73 -10.63 -8.19
N TYR A 113 1.34 -9.41 -7.84
CA TYR A 113 0.41 -8.59 -8.59
C TYR A 113 1.09 -7.28 -8.95
N ASN A 114 1.32 -7.08 -10.24
CA ASN A 114 1.89 -5.85 -10.76
C ASN A 114 1.30 -5.53 -12.14
N PRO A 115 0.69 -4.34 -12.34
CA PRO A 115 0.03 -3.97 -13.58
C PRO A 115 0.98 -3.93 -14.79
N LEU A 116 2.30 -3.75 -14.58
CA LEU A 116 3.30 -3.80 -15.64
C LEU A 116 3.47 -5.20 -16.25
N LEU A 117 3.02 -6.24 -15.55
CA LEU A 117 3.05 -7.63 -16.01
C LEU A 117 1.74 -8.04 -16.72
N ASN A 118 0.72 -7.19 -16.69
CA ASN A 118 -0.54 -7.47 -17.38
C ASN A 118 -0.38 -7.37 -18.90
N LYS A 119 -1.30 -8.00 -19.64
CA LYS A 119 -1.36 -7.88 -21.11
C LYS A 119 -1.52 -6.42 -21.54
N ASN A 120 -2.42 -5.70 -20.85
CA ASN A 120 -2.58 -4.25 -20.99
C ASN A 120 -1.85 -3.61 -19.80
N LYS A 121 -0.67 -3.08 -20.07
CA LYS A 121 0.21 -2.51 -19.05
C LYS A 121 -0.21 -1.11 -18.68
N THR A 122 -0.05 -0.79 -17.42
CA THR A 122 -0.31 0.53 -16.83
C THR A 122 0.58 0.70 -15.60
N GLU A 123 0.64 1.90 -15.03
CA GLU A 123 1.68 2.30 -14.07
C GLU A 123 1.10 2.97 -12.82
N GLU A 124 -0.15 2.67 -12.48
CA GLU A 124 -0.80 3.30 -11.33
C GLU A 124 -0.12 2.91 -10.01
N PRO A 125 -0.01 3.85 -9.06
CA PRO A 125 0.58 3.60 -7.75
C PRO A 125 -0.19 2.52 -6.99
N VAL A 126 0.47 1.86 -6.04
CA VAL A 126 -0.12 0.77 -5.27
C VAL A 126 -1.35 1.22 -4.50
N THR A 127 -1.43 2.50 -4.10
CA THR A 127 -2.61 3.09 -3.46
C THR A 127 -3.82 3.04 -4.39
N ALA A 128 -3.65 3.33 -5.69
CA ALA A 128 -4.74 3.23 -6.66
C ALA A 128 -5.20 1.77 -6.82
N LEU A 129 -4.25 0.82 -6.85
CA LEU A 129 -4.55 -0.60 -6.93
C LEU A 129 -5.30 -1.10 -5.68
N CYS A 130 -4.89 -0.66 -4.50
CA CYS A 130 -5.56 -0.96 -3.23
C CYS A 130 -6.96 -0.35 -3.17
N TYR A 131 -7.14 0.87 -3.68
CA TYR A 131 -8.48 1.48 -3.76
C TYR A 131 -9.38 0.75 -4.76
N GLN A 132 -8.83 0.27 -5.88
CA GLN A 132 -9.57 -0.57 -6.85
C GLN A 132 -10.10 -1.86 -6.20
N ILE A 133 -9.36 -2.43 -5.24
CA ILE A 133 -9.77 -3.60 -4.46
C ILE A 133 -10.90 -3.23 -3.50
N THR A 134 -10.70 -2.21 -2.67
CA THR A 134 -11.61 -1.93 -1.55
C THR A 134 -12.86 -1.16 -1.96
N LYS A 135 -12.72 -0.19 -2.87
CA LYS A 135 -13.76 0.75 -3.35
C LYS A 135 -14.61 1.31 -2.21
N ARG A 136 -14.00 1.62 -1.06
CA ARG A 136 -14.69 2.20 0.09
C ARG A 136 -14.76 3.70 -0.03
N ASP A 137 -15.98 4.21 -0.20
CA ASP A 137 -16.22 5.64 -0.39
C ASP A 137 -15.67 6.50 0.76
N GLU A 138 -15.69 6.02 2.01
CA GLU A 138 -15.12 6.76 3.16
C GLU A 138 -13.60 6.90 3.11
N ASP A 139 -12.92 6.08 2.32
CA ASP A 139 -11.46 6.04 2.22
C ASP A 139 -10.93 6.71 0.93
N LEU A 140 -11.83 7.29 0.12
CA LEU A 140 -11.48 7.98 -1.14
C LEU A 140 -10.39 9.04 -0.95
N TRP A 141 -10.41 9.77 0.17
CA TRP A 141 -9.40 10.79 0.48
C TRP A 141 -8.01 10.18 0.72
N LEU A 142 -7.91 8.98 1.32
CA LEU A 142 -6.64 8.26 1.45
C LEU A 142 -6.12 7.83 0.08
N ALA A 143 -7.01 7.34 -0.77
CA ALA A 143 -6.66 6.93 -2.12
C ALA A 143 -6.08 8.10 -2.93
N VAL A 144 -6.72 9.26 -2.89
CA VAL A 144 -6.19 10.47 -3.55
C VAL A 144 -4.87 10.93 -2.94
N ALA A 145 -4.74 10.94 -1.61
CA ALA A 145 -3.53 11.39 -0.94
C ALA A 145 -2.27 10.57 -1.29
N GLY A 146 -2.40 9.24 -1.39
CA GLY A 146 -1.31 8.36 -1.83
C GLY A 146 -0.98 8.58 -3.31
N CYS A 147 -1.99 8.57 -4.19
CA CYS A 147 -1.79 8.76 -5.63
C CYS A 147 -1.05 10.07 -5.97
N ILE A 148 -1.47 11.21 -5.42
CA ILE A 148 -0.83 12.50 -5.73
C ILE A 148 0.58 12.61 -5.15
N SER A 149 0.89 11.85 -4.10
CA SER A 149 2.25 11.79 -3.55
C SER A 149 3.21 11.08 -4.51
N ASP A 150 2.71 10.09 -5.24
CA ASP A 150 3.41 9.41 -6.31
C ASP A 150 3.17 10.07 -7.69
N ARG A 151 2.82 11.36 -7.69
CA ARG A 151 2.64 12.18 -8.90
C ARG A 151 1.60 11.65 -9.89
N PHE A 152 0.63 10.87 -9.39
CA PHE A 152 -0.46 10.32 -10.18
C PHE A 152 -1.78 11.01 -9.86
N VAL A 153 -2.51 11.47 -10.88
CA VAL A 153 -3.89 11.97 -10.72
C VAL A 153 -4.84 10.83 -11.09
N PRO A 154 -5.56 10.24 -10.12
CA PRO A 154 -6.44 9.11 -10.40
C PRO A 154 -7.70 9.54 -11.13
N GLU A 155 -8.30 8.61 -11.90
CA GLU A 155 -9.57 8.85 -12.60
C GLU A 155 -10.70 9.24 -11.63
N PHE A 156 -10.68 8.69 -10.41
CA PHE A 156 -11.63 9.02 -9.34
C PHE A 156 -11.34 10.35 -8.62
N TYR A 157 -10.42 11.18 -9.13
CA TYR A 157 -10.18 12.51 -8.56
C TYR A 157 -11.41 13.42 -8.71
N ASP A 158 -12.17 13.30 -9.81
CA ASP A 158 -13.39 14.09 -10.01
C ASP A 158 -14.45 13.80 -8.93
N ASP A 159 -14.63 12.52 -8.59
CA ASP A 159 -15.52 12.10 -7.49
C ASP A 159 -15.03 12.65 -6.14
N PHE A 160 -13.72 12.72 -5.94
CA PHE A 160 -13.11 13.32 -4.75
C PHE A 160 -13.35 14.83 -4.71
N GLU A 161 -13.22 15.54 -5.84
CA GLU A 161 -13.48 16.99 -5.90
C GLU A 161 -14.94 17.32 -5.58
N GLU A 162 -15.88 16.50 -6.04
CA GLU A 162 -17.31 16.66 -5.75
C GLU A 162 -17.61 16.40 -4.26
N LYS A 163 -17.01 15.35 -3.70
CA LYS A 163 -17.28 14.91 -2.33
C LYS A 163 -16.57 15.75 -1.26
N TYR A 164 -15.35 16.21 -1.54
CA TYR A 164 -14.51 16.98 -0.62
C TYR A 164 -13.95 18.25 -1.28
N PRO A 165 -14.82 19.18 -1.73
CA PRO A 165 -14.41 20.37 -2.47
C PRO A 165 -13.48 21.29 -1.66
N GLU A 166 -13.56 21.26 -0.34
CA GLU A 166 -12.66 21.99 0.56
C GLU A 166 -11.26 21.37 0.66
N LEU A 167 -11.13 20.09 0.32
CA LEU A 167 -9.86 19.38 0.29
C LEU A 167 -9.16 19.47 -1.07
N SER A 168 -9.91 19.74 -2.13
CA SER A 168 -9.43 19.67 -3.51
C SER A 168 -8.95 21.02 -4.08
N VAL A 169 -8.41 20.94 -5.30
CA VAL A 169 -8.16 22.09 -6.18
C VAL A 169 -8.40 21.66 -7.63
N LYS A 170 -9.02 22.53 -8.42
CA LYS A 170 -9.24 22.29 -9.85
C LYS A 170 -7.90 22.26 -10.59
N SER A 171 -7.38 21.06 -10.82
CA SER A 171 -6.17 20.82 -11.59
C SER A 171 -6.15 19.37 -12.07
N ARG A 172 -5.45 19.14 -13.19
CA ARG A 172 -5.14 17.80 -13.71
C ARG A 172 -3.67 17.43 -13.54
N GLU A 173 -2.89 18.31 -12.91
CA GLU A 173 -1.47 18.11 -12.66
C GLU A 173 -1.27 17.68 -11.20
N ALA A 174 -0.70 16.49 -10.98
CA ALA A 174 -0.51 15.94 -9.63
C ALA A 174 0.31 16.88 -8.74
N THR A 175 1.33 17.52 -9.30
CA THR A 175 2.17 18.50 -8.62
C THR A 175 1.35 19.69 -8.12
N ASP A 176 0.45 20.22 -8.95
CA ASP A 176 -0.40 21.34 -8.55
C ASP A 176 -1.35 20.93 -7.43
N ILE A 177 -1.98 19.75 -7.53
CA ILE A 177 -2.83 19.22 -6.48
C ILE A 177 -2.02 19.08 -5.19
N TYR A 178 -0.85 18.46 -5.24
CA TYR A 178 0.00 18.22 -4.07
C TYR A 178 0.47 19.52 -3.35
N TYR A 179 0.75 20.59 -4.09
CA TYR A 179 1.25 21.83 -3.50
C TYR A 179 0.16 22.86 -3.18
N LYS A 180 -0.95 22.88 -3.93
CA LYS A 180 -1.98 23.94 -3.85
C LYS A 180 -3.28 23.51 -3.18
N SER A 181 -3.47 22.24 -2.85
CA SER A 181 -4.68 21.74 -2.18
C SER A 181 -4.46 21.39 -0.71
N MET A 182 -5.57 21.23 0.02
CA MET A 182 -5.56 20.74 1.39
C MET A 182 -5.29 19.23 1.46
N ILE A 183 -5.71 18.43 0.47
CA ILE A 183 -5.35 17.01 0.40
C ILE A 183 -3.84 16.82 0.19
N GLY A 184 -3.21 17.70 -0.60
CA GLY A 184 -1.76 17.75 -0.74
C GLY A 184 -1.06 18.10 0.59
N LYS A 185 -1.66 18.96 1.41
CA LYS A 185 -1.16 19.26 2.76
C LYS A 185 -1.24 18.03 3.67
N ILE A 186 -2.33 17.25 3.62
CA ILE A 186 -2.47 15.99 4.37
C ILE A 186 -1.41 14.99 3.91
N ALA A 187 -1.21 14.82 2.61
CA ALA A 187 -0.17 13.96 2.05
C ALA A 187 1.25 14.35 2.53
N LYS A 188 1.56 15.66 2.57
CA LYS A 188 2.81 16.15 3.17
C LYS A 188 2.91 15.82 4.66
N MET A 189 1.82 15.95 5.42
CA MET A 189 1.80 15.58 6.84
C MET A 189 2.11 14.10 7.04
N PHE A 190 1.60 13.21 6.18
CA PHE A 190 1.95 11.79 6.19
C PHE A 190 3.45 11.58 5.93
N SER A 191 4.00 12.25 4.91
CA SER A 191 5.44 12.18 4.61
C SER A 191 6.32 12.59 5.80
N PHE A 192 5.95 13.66 6.51
CA PHE A 192 6.67 14.09 7.71
C PHE A 192 6.46 13.13 8.89
N GLY A 193 5.25 12.61 9.08
CA GLY A 193 4.94 11.64 10.13
C GLY A 193 5.75 10.35 10.01
N LEU A 194 5.93 9.84 8.79
CA LEU A 194 6.74 8.64 8.49
C LEU A 194 8.25 8.82 8.76
N LYS A 195 8.72 10.05 8.94
CA LYS A 195 10.12 10.37 9.27
C LYS A 195 10.36 10.52 10.77
N ASP A 196 9.33 10.39 11.60
CA ASP A 196 9.45 10.47 13.05
C ASP A 196 10.01 9.16 13.65
N ARG A 197 10.16 9.13 14.98
CA ARG A 197 10.52 7.94 15.74
C ARG A 197 9.46 6.86 15.55
N THR A 198 9.88 5.59 15.54
CA THR A 198 9.00 4.43 15.35
C THR A 198 7.75 4.47 16.23
N THR A 199 7.87 4.87 17.50
CA THR A 199 6.71 4.99 18.41
C THR A 199 5.65 5.96 17.89
N ASN A 200 6.07 7.11 17.35
CA ASN A 200 5.16 8.12 16.82
C ASN A 200 4.56 7.69 15.48
N VAL A 201 5.35 7.02 14.63
CA VAL A 201 4.85 6.40 13.39
C VAL A 201 3.75 5.37 13.71
N VAL A 202 3.99 4.50 14.69
CA VAL A 202 3.00 3.51 15.14
C VAL A 202 1.75 4.19 15.72
N ASN A 203 1.91 5.25 16.50
CA ASN A 203 0.77 6.01 17.03
C ASN A 203 -0.05 6.66 15.92
N MET A 204 0.60 7.26 14.93
CA MET A 204 -0.04 7.83 13.75
C MET A 204 -0.81 6.76 12.97
N ILE A 205 -0.19 5.61 12.70
CA ILE A 205 -0.83 4.48 12.04
C ILE A 205 -2.08 4.05 12.82
N ARG A 206 -1.98 3.86 14.14
CA ARG A 206 -3.12 3.44 14.99
C ARG A 206 -4.26 4.48 15.05
N PHE A 207 -3.93 5.75 14.86
CA PHE A 207 -4.92 6.82 14.74
C PHE A 207 -5.61 6.73 13.38
N LEU A 208 -4.85 6.66 12.29
CA LEU A 208 -5.37 6.64 10.91
C LEU A 208 -6.18 5.38 10.59
N THR A 209 -5.89 4.24 11.22
CA THR A 209 -6.71 3.02 11.06
C THR A 209 -8.10 3.14 11.68
N LYS A 210 -8.36 4.16 12.50
CA LYS A 210 -9.64 4.41 13.17
C LYS A 210 -10.34 5.70 12.73
N ALA A 211 -9.66 6.52 11.93
CA ALA A 211 -10.09 7.86 11.55
C ALA A 211 -11.28 7.89 10.58
#